data_AF-A0A532DSF1-F1
#
_entry.id   AF-A0A532DSF1-F1
#
_cell.length_a   1.000
_cell.length_b   1.000
_cell.length_c   1.000
_cell.angle_alpha   90.00
_cell.angle_beta   90.00
_cell.angle_gamma   90.00
#
_symmetry.space_group_name_H-M   'P 1'
#
loop_
_entity.id
_entity.type
_entity.pdbx_description
1 polymer ?
#
loop_
_entity_poly.entity_id
_entity_poly.type
_entity_poly.pdbx_seq_one_letter_code
_entity_poly.pdbx_strand_id
1 'polypeptide(L)'
;MDERTGESLMVSVRIFGQTLRAVVEESELEVQVIGPTTVKQLIEAHPIQLGPLLHYIKNREALITINKKIGSDDSPVRDGDVVKLSFQSRTSYDGTRDIPT
;
A
#
# COMPACT_ATOMS: atom_id res chain seq x y z
N MET A 1 -13.23 -8.20 31.40
CA MET A 1 -13.35 -7.43 30.16
C MET A 1 -11.92 -7.24 29.69
N ASP A 2 -11.44 -8.19 28.92
CA ASP A 2 -10.04 -8.27 28.54
C ASP A 2 -9.76 -7.22 27.47
N GLU A 3 -9.29 -6.06 27.91
CA GLU A 3 -8.56 -5.09 27.10
C GLU A 3 -7.26 -5.77 26.64
N ARG A 4 -7.39 -6.68 25.67
CA ARG A 4 -6.25 -7.05 24.84
C ARG A 4 -5.89 -5.78 24.09
N THR A 5 -4.87 -5.08 24.59
CA THR A 5 -4.12 -4.07 23.85
C THR A 5 -3.62 -4.72 22.57
N GLY A 6 -4.47 -4.78 21.56
CA GLY A 6 -4.06 -5.14 20.21
C GLY A 6 -3.01 -4.11 19.84
N GLU A 7 -1.79 -4.57 19.59
CA GLU A 7 -0.67 -3.70 19.27
C GLU A 7 -1.10 -2.73 18.16
N SER A 8 -1.24 -1.46 18.51
CA SER A 8 -1.63 -0.42 17.56
C SER A 8 -0.40 -0.10 16.73
N LEU A 9 -0.43 -0.48 15.46
CA LEU A 9 0.61 -0.19 14.50
C LEU A 9 0.31 1.16 13.86
N MET A 10 1.26 2.07 13.90
CA MET A 10 1.18 3.36 13.22
C MET A 10 1.94 3.27 11.90
N VAL A 11 1.22 3.46 10.79
CA VAL A 11 1.78 3.26 9.44
C VAL A 11 1.61 4.53 8.64
N SER A 12 2.68 5.01 8.01
CA SER A 12 2.60 6.17 7.11
C SER A 12 2.33 5.71 5.68
N VAL A 13 1.20 6.11 5.11
CA VAL A 13 0.83 5.83 3.72
C VAL A 13 1.13 7.05 2.86
N ARG A 14 1.82 6.84 1.75
CA ARG A 14 2.18 7.91 0.80
C ARG A 14 1.76 7.55 -0.61
N ILE A 15 0.94 8.37 -1.22
CA ILE A 15 0.38 8.19 -2.55
C ILE A 15 1.13 9.07 -3.55
N PHE A 16 1.64 8.43 -4.59
CA PHE A 16 2.40 9.04 -5.68
C PHE A 16 1.78 8.69 -7.04
N GLY A 17 2.02 9.58 -8.00
CA GLY A 17 1.44 9.49 -9.34
C GLY A 17 0.11 10.24 -9.43
N GLN A 18 -0.04 11.04 -10.49
CA GLN A 18 -1.21 11.90 -10.66
C GLN A 18 -2.51 11.10 -10.72
N THR A 19 -2.48 9.90 -11.31
CA THR A 19 -3.65 9.01 -11.38
C THR A 19 -4.15 8.58 -10.01
N LEU A 20 -3.27 8.13 -9.11
CA LEU A 20 -3.68 7.73 -7.76
C LEU A 20 -4.09 8.96 -6.94
N ARG A 21 -3.34 10.07 -7.05
CA ARG A 21 -3.67 11.33 -6.36
C ARG A 21 -4.97 11.97 -6.84
N ALA A 22 -5.45 11.65 -8.03
CA ALA A 22 -6.73 12.15 -8.54
C ALA A 22 -7.94 11.42 -7.93
N VAL A 23 -7.74 10.24 -7.34
CA VAL A 23 -8.81 9.44 -6.73
C VAL A 23 -8.79 9.43 -5.21
N VAL A 24 -7.80 10.07 -4.59
CA VAL A 24 -7.70 10.24 -3.13
C VAL A 24 -7.64 11.71 -2.78
N GLU A 25 -8.19 12.07 -1.63
CA GLU A 25 -8.14 13.44 -1.13
C GLU A 25 -6.76 13.78 -0.53
N GLU A 26 -6.24 12.88 0.29
CA GLU A 26 -4.97 13.02 0.99
C GLU A 26 -3.88 12.23 0.26
N SER A 27 -2.73 12.86 0.01
CA SER A 27 -1.59 12.21 -0.67
C SER A 27 -0.60 11.58 0.31
N GLU A 28 -0.64 11.96 1.58
CA GLU A 28 0.18 11.42 2.65
C GLU A 28 -0.66 11.43 3.92
N LEU A 29 -0.81 10.29 4.55
CA LEU A 29 -1.61 10.13 5.75
C LEU A 29 -0.99 9.07 6.65
N GLU A 30 -1.17 9.26 7.95
CA GLU A 30 -0.77 8.29 8.96
C GLU A 30 -2.02 7.55 9.43
N VAL A 31 -1.98 6.23 9.34
CA VAL A 31 -3.12 5.37 9.69
C VAL A 31 -2.73 4.46 10.84
N GLN A 32 -3.62 4.37 11.81
CA GLN A 32 -3.51 3.42 12.90
C GLN A 32 -4.26 2.14 12.54
N VAL A 33 -3.64 1.01 12.81
CA VAL A 33 -4.20 -0.34 12.57
C VAL A 33 -3.99 -1.20 13.81
N ILE A 34 -4.96 -2.03 14.14
CA ILE A 34 -4.92 -2.85 15.36
C ILE A 34 -4.47 -4.27 14.99
N GLY A 35 -3.32 -4.69 15.52
CA GLY A 35 -2.77 -6.02 15.31
C GLY A 35 -2.06 -6.22 13.97
N PRO A 36 -1.56 -7.45 13.71
CA PRO A 36 -0.81 -7.76 12.50
C PRO A 36 -1.70 -7.60 11.26
N THR A 37 -1.26 -6.76 10.33
CA THR A 37 -2.01 -6.42 9.11
C THR A 37 -1.13 -6.54 7.86
N THR A 38 -1.77 -6.53 6.70
CA THR A 38 -1.11 -6.47 5.39
C THR A 38 -1.46 -5.15 4.70
N VAL A 39 -0.74 -4.79 3.63
CA VAL A 39 -1.04 -3.57 2.86
C VAL A 39 -2.49 -3.55 2.40
N LYS A 40 -3.01 -4.69 1.93
CA LYS A 40 -4.41 -4.83 1.53
C LYS A 40 -5.37 -4.57 2.69
N GLN A 41 -5.17 -5.24 3.82
CA GLN A 41 -6.04 -5.09 4.98
C GLN A 41 -5.99 -3.67 5.57
N LEU A 42 -4.82 -3.03 5.54
CA LEU A 42 -4.65 -1.63 5.92
C LEU A 42 -5.51 -0.71 5.05
N ILE A 43 -5.53 -0.94 3.74
CA ILE A 43 -6.35 -0.14 2.82
C ILE A 43 -7.85 -0.43 3.03
N GLU A 44 -8.21 -1.70 3.23
CA GLU A 44 -9.59 -2.12 3.53
C GLU A 44 -10.10 -1.57 4.87
N ALA A 45 -9.23 -1.38 5.85
CA ALA A 45 -9.56 -0.77 7.14
C ALA A 45 -9.82 0.74 7.04
N HIS A 46 -9.32 1.40 5.99
CA HIS A 46 -9.46 2.84 5.75
C HIS A 46 -10.15 3.13 4.40
N PRO A 47 -11.40 2.65 4.19
CA PRO A 47 -12.04 2.64 2.88
C PRO A 47 -12.37 4.03 2.35
N ILE A 48 -12.57 5.02 3.23
CA ILE A 48 -12.87 6.40 2.85
C ILE A 48 -11.65 7.05 2.19
N GLN A 49 -10.47 6.87 2.80
CA GLN A 49 -9.23 7.55 2.38
C GLN A 49 -8.47 6.74 1.33
N LEU A 50 -8.43 5.41 1.48
CA LEU A 50 -7.59 4.52 0.68
C LEU A 50 -8.39 3.57 -0.22
N GLY A 51 -9.69 3.43 -0.01
CA GLY A 51 -10.55 2.50 -0.76
C GLY A 51 -10.45 2.62 -2.28
N PRO A 52 -10.39 3.84 -2.88
CA PRO A 52 -10.21 4.00 -4.32
C PRO A 52 -8.92 3.37 -4.86
N LEU A 53 -7.87 3.26 -4.03
CA LEU A 53 -6.59 2.67 -4.41
C LEU A 53 -6.66 1.15 -4.60
N LEU A 54 -7.64 0.46 -3.98
CA LEU A 54 -7.82 -0.99 -4.11
C LEU A 54 -8.02 -1.41 -5.57
N HIS A 55 -8.68 -0.58 -6.38
CA HIS A 55 -8.90 -0.87 -7.79
C HIS A 55 -7.56 -1.01 -8.53
N TYR A 56 -6.67 -0.03 -8.36
CA TYR A 56 -5.35 -0.02 -9.00
C TYR A 56 -4.45 -1.14 -8.50
N ILE A 57 -4.52 -1.48 -7.21
CA ILE A 57 -3.77 -2.61 -6.66
C ILE A 57 -4.25 -3.93 -7.27
N LYS A 58 -5.58 -4.15 -7.33
CA LYS A 58 -6.17 -5.36 -7.93
C LYS A 58 -5.81 -5.51 -9.41
N ASN A 59 -5.73 -4.40 -10.15
CA ASN A 59 -5.34 -4.41 -11.56
C ASN A 59 -3.81 -4.47 -11.79
N ARG A 60 -2.99 -4.49 -10.71
CA ARG A 60 -1.53 -4.38 -10.76
C ARG A 60 -1.02 -3.09 -11.41
N GLU A 61 -1.80 -2.03 -11.31
CA GLU A 61 -1.50 -0.68 -11.79
C GLU A 61 -0.92 0.22 -10.68
N ALA A 62 -0.76 -0.31 -9.46
CA ALA A 62 -0.10 0.35 -8.35
C ALA A 62 1.14 -0.45 -7.93
N LEU A 63 2.27 0.23 -7.80
CA LEU A 63 3.49 -0.28 -7.20
C LEU A 63 3.45 -0.02 -5.70
N ILE A 64 3.59 -1.09 -4.92
CA ILE A 64 3.63 -1.04 -3.46
C ILE A 64 5.09 -1.13 -3.03
N THR A 65 5.53 -0.20 -2.19
CA THR A 65 6.82 -0.33 -1.50
C THR A 65 6.69 -0.06 -0.02
N ILE A 66 7.27 -0.93 0.81
CA ILE A 66 7.33 -0.79 2.26
C ILE A 66 8.78 -0.46 2.63
N ASN A 67 9.03 0.67 3.30
CA ASN A 67 10.38 1.13 3.65
C ASN A 67 11.38 1.06 2.47
N LYS A 68 10.95 1.54 1.30
CA LYS A 68 11.72 1.55 0.04
C LYS A 68 11.96 0.17 -0.59
N LYS A 69 11.42 -0.91 -0.03
CA LYS A 69 11.47 -2.26 -0.60
C LYS A 69 10.20 -2.55 -1.37
N ILE A 70 10.30 -3.14 -2.56
CA ILE A 70 9.13 -3.55 -3.34
C ILE A 70 8.39 -4.64 -2.57
N GLY A 71 7.08 -4.45 -2.41
CA GLY A 71 6.18 -5.39 -1.78
C GLY A 71 4.95 -5.67 -2.65
N SER A 72 4.05 -6.46 -2.09
CA SER A 72 2.75 -6.82 -2.63
C SER A 72 1.63 -6.37 -1.68
N ASP A 73 0.38 -6.52 -2.11
CA ASP A 73 -0.78 -6.23 -1.27
C ASP A 73 -0.88 -7.17 -0.05
N ASP A 74 -0.38 -8.41 -0.19
CA ASP A 74 -0.29 -9.39 0.90
C ASP A 74 0.93 -9.17 1.82
N SER A 75 1.82 -8.24 1.49
CA SER A 75 3.00 -8.00 2.31
C SER A 75 2.60 -7.48 3.70
N PRO A 76 3.20 -8.05 4.78
CA PRO A 76 2.89 -7.64 6.14
C PRO A 76 3.42 -6.23 6.40
N VAL A 77 2.68 -5.48 7.19
CA VAL A 77 3.03 -4.12 7.61
C VAL A 77 3.26 -4.10 9.12
N ARG A 78 4.27 -3.35 9.55
CA ARG A 78 4.67 -3.19 10.95
C ARG A 78 4.48 -1.75 11.41
N ASP A 79 4.50 -1.57 12.72
CA ASP A 79 4.56 -0.25 13.33
C ASP A 79 5.78 0.54 12.82
N GLY A 80 5.56 1.80 12.47
CA GLY A 80 6.56 2.70 11.90
C GLY A 80 6.86 2.46 10.41
N ASP A 81 6.21 1.50 9.75
CA ASP A 81 6.44 1.27 8.32
C ASP A 81 5.91 2.43 7.47
N VAL A 82 6.66 2.73 6.41
CA VAL A 82 6.23 3.68 5.38
C VAL A 82 5.78 2.91 4.15
N VAL A 83 4.48 2.88 3.91
CA VAL A 83 3.85 2.26 2.74
C VAL A 83 3.69 3.31 1.65
N LYS A 84 4.38 3.12 0.53
CA LYS A 84 4.27 3.97 -0.64
C LYS A 84 3.48 3.26 -1.73
N LEU A 85 2.50 3.97 -2.28
CA LEU A 85 1.70 3.56 -3.42
C LEU A 85 2.05 4.47 -4.58
N SER A 86 2.46 3.92 -5.72
CA SER A 86 2.80 4.70 -6.91
C SER A 86 2.09 4.14 -8.13
N PHE A 87 1.41 4.98 -8.91
CA PHE A 87 0.83 4.52 -10.17
C PHE A 87 1.94 3.96 -11.08
N GLN A 88 1.78 2.72 -11.55
CA GLN A 88 2.59 2.12 -12.59
C GLN A 88 1.67 1.78 -13.76
N SER A 89 1.84 2.49 -14.87
CA SER A 89 1.14 2.14 -16.10
C SER A 89 1.67 0.80 -16.61
N ARG A 90 0.78 -0.02 -17.17
CA ARG A 90 1.08 -1.36 -17.69
C ARG A 90 2.14 -1.39 -18.81
N THR A 91 2.59 -0.22 -19.27
CA THR A 91 3.77 -0.07 -20.11
C THR A 91 5.04 -0.33 -19.28
N SER A 92 5.45 -1.61 -19.28
CA SER A 92 6.79 -2.10 -18.93
C SER A 92 7.04 -2.46 -17.46
N TYR A 93 6.58 -3.65 -17.08
CA TYR A 93 7.50 -4.62 -16.46
C TYR A 93 7.08 -6.04 -16.86
N ASP A 94 7.27 -6.35 -18.15
CA ASP A 94 7.43 -7.73 -18.57
C ASP A 94 8.79 -8.19 -18.04
N GLY A 95 8.77 -9.01 -17.00
CA GLY A 95 9.94 -9.55 -16.35
C GLY A 95 10.66 -10.63 -17.17
N THR A 96 10.56 -10.63 -18.50
CA THR A 96 11.47 -11.41 -19.34
C THR A 96 12.70 -10.57 -19.62
N ARG A 97 13.60 -10.50 -18.63
CA ARG A 97 15.00 -10.25 -18.94
C ARG A 97 15.51 -11.51 -19.64
N ASP A 98 15.31 -11.55 -20.95
CA ASP A 98 16.13 -12.35 -21.85
C ASP A 98 17.59 -12.09 -21.45
N ILE A 99 18.23 -13.14 -20.95
CA ILE A 99 19.69 -13.20 -20.79
C ILE A 99 20.26 -13.45 -22.20
N PRO A 100 20.94 -12.48 -22.84
CA PRO A 100 21.68 -12.83 -24.05
C PRO A 100 22.81 -13.80 -23.67
N THR A 101 22.80 -14.97 -24.32
CA THR A 101 23.87 -15.98 -24.30
C THR A 101 25.10 -15.45 -25.03
#